data_AF-A0A7V8FJE5-F1
#
_entry.id   AF-A0A7V8FJE5-F1
#
_cell.length_a   1.000
_cell.length_b   1.000
_cell.length_c   1.000
_cell.angle_alpha   90.00
_cell.angle_beta   90.00
_cell.angle_gamma   90.00
#
_symmetry.space_group_name_H-M   'P 1'
#
loop_
_entity.id
_entity.type
_entity.pdbx_description
1 polymer ?
#
loop_
_entity_poly.entity_id
_entity_poly.type
_entity_poly.pdbx_seq_one_letter_code
_entity_poly.pdbx_strand_id
1 'polypeptide(L)'
;MNGPSPLSTLRKVPVRSAVRWLIVGLIAVATVINYIDRNALAVMWPEIAKEVGATKDDYALLVTVFMLFYAAGQFLFGRLFDMIGTRLGFALSISVWSISIALHSVTHSMLSFSLVRAMLGISEAGAWPGAVKANAEWFPARERALAQGVFNAGASIGAIVSAPAIAGLYLWLGWRGTFVLVGAIGFLWLLPWLFVYRAGPDKHP
;
A
#
# COMPACT_ATOMS: atom_id res chain seq x y z
N MET A 1 53.34 -5.55 -21.43
CA MET A 1 52.22 -6.08 -22.23
C MET A 1 50.98 -6.13 -21.33
N ASN A 2 50.13 -5.12 -21.45
CA ASN A 2 48.89 -5.00 -20.68
C ASN A 2 47.83 -5.91 -21.32
N GLY A 3 47.68 -7.13 -20.80
CA GLY A 3 46.52 -7.95 -21.12
C GLY A 3 45.27 -7.37 -20.43
N PRO A 4 44.08 -7.39 -21.07
CA PRO A 4 42.85 -6.97 -20.41
C PRO A 4 42.56 -7.87 -19.20
N SER A 5 42.14 -7.27 -18.08
CA SER A 5 41.90 -8.01 -16.84
C SER A 5 40.70 -8.97 -16.97
N PRO A 6 40.68 -10.12 -16.27
CA PRO A 6 39.63 -11.13 -16.39
C PRO A 6 38.35 -10.78 -15.62
N LEU A 7 38.21 -9.54 -15.12
CA LEU A 7 37.02 -9.12 -14.38
C LEU A 7 35.90 -8.74 -15.34
N SER A 8 35.34 -9.78 -15.93
CA SER A 8 33.95 -10.13 -15.69
C SER A 8 32.98 -8.98 -15.91
N THR A 9 32.67 -8.78 -17.17
CA THR A 9 31.34 -8.49 -17.68
C THR A 9 30.24 -9.23 -16.89
N LEU A 10 29.88 -8.73 -15.70
CA LEU A 10 28.57 -8.95 -15.12
C LEU A 10 27.60 -8.15 -15.98
N ARG A 11 27.31 -8.70 -17.15
CA ARG A 11 26.21 -8.25 -17.99
C ARG A 11 24.96 -8.50 -17.15
N LYS A 12 24.51 -7.47 -16.41
CA LYS A 12 23.21 -7.50 -15.74
C LYS A 12 22.23 -7.95 -16.80
N VAL A 13 21.68 -9.16 -16.64
CA VAL A 13 20.69 -9.69 -17.57
C VAL A 13 19.63 -8.61 -17.70
N PRO A 14 19.35 -8.09 -18.91
CA PRO A 14 18.37 -7.04 -19.05
C PRO A 14 17.03 -7.65 -18.65
N VAL A 15 16.57 -7.36 -17.43
CA VAL A 15 15.20 -7.62 -17.00
C VAL A 15 14.33 -7.12 -18.13
N ARG A 16 13.51 -7.99 -18.72
CA ARG A 16 12.68 -7.63 -19.86
C ARG A 16 11.94 -6.34 -19.51
N SER A 17 12.08 -5.31 -20.35
CA SER A 17 11.54 -3.97 -20.12
C SER A 17 10.09 -4.00 -19.63
N ALA A 18 9.27 -4.92 -20.13
CA ALA A 18 7.88 -5.09 -19.72
C ALA A 18 7.67 -5.45 -18.24
N VAL A 19 8.53 -6.28 -17.63
CA VAL A 19 8.33 -6.78 -16.25
C VAL A 19 8.58 -5.68 -15.22
N ARG A 20 9.63 -4.89 -15.39
CA ARG A 20 9.92 -3.74 -14.50
C ARG A 20 8.78 -2.72 -14.52
N TRP A 21 8.20 -2.45 -15.69
CA TRP A 21 7.06 -1.55 -15.84
C TRP A 21 5.77 -2.15 -15.28
N LEU A 22 5.56 -3.46 -15.43
CA LEU A 22 4.45 -4.16 -14.77
C LEU A 22 4.54 -4.04 -13.25
N ILE A 23 5.72 -4.17 -12.65
CA ILE A 23 5.92 -4.04 -11.20
C ILE A 23 5.58 -2.64 -10.71
N VAL A 24 6.06 -1.59 -11.40
CA VAL A 24 5.69 -0.21 -11.05
C VAL A 24 4.20 0.04 -11.27
N GLY A 25 3.61 -0.54 -12.31
CA GLY A 25 2.16 -0.52 -12.52
C GLY A 25 1.39 -1.16 -11.37
N LEU A 26 1.84 -2.33 -10.89
CA LEU A 26 1.27 -2.97 -9.71
C LEU A 26 1.38 -2.07 -8.47
N ILE A 27 2.56 -1.48 -8.22
CA ILE A 27 2.76 -0.55 -7.09
C ILE A 27 1.84 0.68 -7.22
N ALA A 28 1.67 1.22 -8.43
CA ALA A 28 0.74 2.31 -8.69
C ALA A 28 -0.71 1.92 -8.34
N VAL A 29 -1.15 0.71 -8.72
CA VAL A 29 -2.47 0.18 -8.35
C VAL A 29 -2.58 0.00 -6.83
N ALA A 30 -1.56 -0.53 -6.15
CA ALA A 30 -1.56 -0.60 -4.68
C ALA A 30 -1.66 0.79 -4.04
N THR A 31 -1.07 1.80 -4.66
CA THR A 31 -1.16 3.19 -4.19
C THR A 31 -2.56 3.75 -4.40
N VAL A 32 -3.24 3.42 -5.51
CA VAL A 32 -4.66 3.75 -5.70
C VAL A 32 -5.52 3.14 -4.59
N ILE A 33 -5.35 1.84 -4.33
CA ILE A 33 -6.04 1.14 -3.23
C ILE A 33 -5.74 1.82 -1.90
N ASN A 34 -4.48 2.20 -1.64
CA ASN A 34 -4.09 2.88 -0.41
C ASN A 34 -4.83 4.19 -0.17
N TYR A 35 -5.04 4.98 -1.21
CA TYR A 35 -5.78 6.22 -1.08
C TYR A 35 -7.29 6.01 -0.95
N ILE A 36 -7.84 4.96 -1.55
CA ILE A 36 -9.23 4.56 -1.30
C ILE A 36 -9.40 4.22 0.18
N ASP A 37 -8.55 3.36 0.72
CA ASP A 37 -8.63 2.88 2.10
C ASP A 37 -8.49 4.02 3.12
N ARG A 38 -7.54 4.93 2.89
CA ARG A 38 -7.35 6.13 3.73
C ARG A 38 -8.58 7.02 3.78
N ASN A 39 -9.26 7.19 2.65
CA ASN A 39 -10.40 8.09 2.53
C ASN A 39 -11.73 7.41 2.89
N ALA A 40 -11.77 6.08 2.96
CA ALA A 40 -12.98 5.30 3.24
C ALA A 40 -13.67 5.76 4.53
N LEU A 41 -12.92 5.88 5.62
CA LEU A 41 -13.49 6.33 6.89
C LEU A 41 -14.04 7.74 6.80
N ALA A 42 -13.33 8.68 6.17
CA ALA A 42 -13.74 10.07 6.05
C ALA A 42 -15.08 10.23 5.33
N VAL A 43 -15.25 9.50 4.22
CA VAL A 43 -16.45 9.56 3.38
C VAL A 43 -17.65 8.96 4.11
N MET A 44 -17.45 7.88 4.87
CA MET A 44 -18.53 7.17 5.56
C MET A 44 -18.78 7.66 6.99
N TRP A 45 -17.87 8.47 7.56
CA TRP A 45 -17.94 8.92 8.96
C TRP A 45 -19.27 9.58 9.34
N PRO A 46 -19.89 10.46 8.52
CA PRO A 46 -21.13 11.11 8.90
C PRO A 46 -22.27 10.14 9.24
N GLU A 47 -22.28 8.95 8.65
CA GLU A 47 -23.26 7.92 8.99
C GLU A 47 -22.80 7.04 10.16
N ILE A 48 -21.54 6.59 10.14
CA ILE A 48 -20.95 5.80 11.23
C ILE A 48 -21.12 6.52 12.56
N ALA A 49 -20.83 7.83 12.59
CA ALA A 49 -20.90 8.67 13.77
C ALA A 49 -22.31 8.71 14.39
N LYS A 50 -23.35 8.75 13.57
CA LYS A 50 -24.74 8.68 14.06
C LYS A 50 -25.05 7.35 14.71
N GLU A 51 -24.56 6.25 14.12
CA GLU A 51 -24.81 4.89 14.61
C GLU A 51 -24.12 4.65 15.96
N VAL A 52 -22.87 5.12 16.13
CA VAL A 52 -22.09 4.89 17.37
C VAL A 52 -22.16 6.05 18.37
N GLY A 53 -22.94 7.09 18.08
CA GLY A 53 -23.07 8.27 18.94
C GLY A 53 -21.78 9.11 19.03
N ALA A 54 -20.95 9.10 17.99
CA ALA A 54 -19.69 9.84 17.94
C ALA A 54 -19.85 11.21 17.26
N THR A 55 -18.83 12.04 17.44
CA THR A 55 -18.79 13.43 16.98
C THR A 55 -17.77 13.63 15.84
N LYS A 56 -17.60 14.88 15.40
CA LYS A 56 -16.52 15.24 14.48
C LYS A 56 -15.15 15.25 15.16
N ASP A 57 -15.11 15.57 16.45
CA ASP A 57 -13.86 15.60 17.23
C ASP A 57 -13.32 14.17 17.42
N ASP A 58 -14.22 13.21 17.56
CA ASP A 58 -13.89 11.78 17.55
C ASP A 58 -13.20 11.36 16.24
N TYR A 59 -13.71 11.81 15.10
CA TYR A 59 -13.02 11.55 13.83
C TYR A 59 -11.60 12.13 13.78
N ALA A 60 -11.42 13.36 14.27
CA ALA A 60 -10.10 13.98 14.36
C ALA A 60 -9.15 13.15 15.25
N LEU A 61 -9.66 12.56 16.33
CA LEU A 61 -8.91 11.62 17.15
C LEU A 61 -8.48 10.37 16.36
N LEU A 62 -9.37 9.77 15.56
CA LEU A 62 -9.03 8.60 14.71
C LEU A 62 -8.00 8.90 13.63
N VAL A 63 -8.05 10.11 13.06
CA VAL A 63 -7.03 10.60 12.14
C VAL A 63 -5.69 10.73 12.88
N THR A 64 -5.70 11.32 14.07
CA THR A 64 -4.50 11.52 14.88
C THR A 64 -3.86 10.18 15.29
N VAL A 65 -4.67 9.23 15.79
CA VAL A 65 -4.21 7.87 16.12
C VAL A 65 -3.56 7.22 14.91
N PHE A 66 -4.21 7.24 13.75
CA PHE A 66 -3.62 6.70 12.53
C PHE A 66 -2.28 7.36 12.20
N MET A 67 -2.18 8.70 12.24
CA MET A 67 -0.96 9.41 11.90
C MET A 67 0.19 9.10 12.86
N LEU A 68 -0.07 9.03 14.17
CA LEU A 68 0.93 8.68 15.18
C LEU A 68 1.49 7.28 14.94
N PHE A 69 0.61 6.31 14.73
CA PHE A 69 0.99 4.92 14.52
C PHE A 69 1.60 4.67 13.13
N TYR A 70 1.19 5.45 12.13
CA TYR A 70 1.83 5.49 10.82
C TYR A 70 3.26 6.02 10.90
N ALA A 71 3.46 7.12 11.62
CA ALA A 71 4.80 7.66 11.86
C ALA A 71 5.69 6.63 12.59
N ALA A 72 5.17 5.98 13.63
CA ALA A 72 5.88 4.88 14.31
C ALA A 72 6.22 3.73 13.35
N GLY A 73 5.26 3.34 12.50
CA GLY A 73 5.45 2.31 11.48
C GLY A 73 6.57 2.62 10.49
N GLN A 74 6.74 3.89 10.07
CA GLN A 74 7.79 4.27 9.11
C GLN A 74 9.20 3.84 9.57
N PHE A 75 9.49 3.94 10.87
CA PHE A 75 10.78 3.50 11.43
C PHE A 75 10.96 1.98 11.40
N LEU A 76 9.86 1.22 11.54
CA LEU A 76 9.88 -0.24 11.56
C LEU A 76 10.07 -0.83 10.15
N PHE A 77 9.41 -0.24 9.16
CA PHE A 77 9.31 -0.84 7.83
C PHE A 77 10.64 -0.83 7.06
N GLY A 78 11.52 0.16 7.27
CA GLY A 78 12.85 0.15 6.67
C GLY A 78 13.64 -1.12 7.01
N ARG A 79 13.75 -1.42 8.30
CA ARG A 79 14.43 -2.63 8.79
C ARG A 79 13.70 -3.92 8.37
N LEU A 80 12.37 -3.92 8.40
CA LEU A 80 11.58 -5.07 7.97
C LEU A 80 11.89 -5.44 6.52
N PHE A 81 11.87 -4.46 5.61
CA PHE A 81 12.17 -4.68 4.20
C PHE A 81 13.59 -5.18 3.96
N ASP A 82 14.56 -4.80 4.81
CA ASP A 82 15.92 -5.30 4.75
C ASP A 82 16.02 -6.76 5.24
N MET A 83 15.23 -7.15 6.23
CA MET A 83 15.24 -8.50 6.79
C MET A 83 14.52 -9.55 5.93
N ILE A 84 13.31 -9.24 5.44
CA ILE A 84 12.47 -10.22 4.73
C ILE A 84 12.36 -9.95 3.22
N GLY A 85 13.01 -8.87 2.74
CA GLY A 85 13.00 -8.46 1.35
C GLY A 85 11.71 -7.76 0.92
N THR A 86 11.78 -7.08 -0.23
CA THR A 86 10.71 -6.23 -0.75
C THR A 86 9.43 -6.99 -1.07
N ARG A 87 9.55 -8.21 -1.62
CA ARG A 87 8.40 -9.08 -1.95
C ARG A 87 7.53 -9.38 -0.75
N LEU A 88 8.13 -9.96 0.29
CA LEU A 88 7.41 -10.41 1.49
C LEU A 88 7.05 -9.24 2.39
N GLY A 89 7.89 -8.20 2.46
CA GLY A 89 7.59 -6.97 3.18
C GLY A 89 6.31 -6.30 2.67
N PHE A 90 6.16 -6.18 1.34
CA PHE A 90 4.93 -5.63 0.75
C PHE A 90 3.73 -6.53 1.01
N ALA A 91 3.92 -7.85 0.85
CA ALA A 91 2.84 -8.80 1.06
C ALA A 91 2.33 -8.77 2.51
N LEU A 92 3.24 -8.70 3.49
CA LEU A 92 2.90 -8.56 4.90
C LEU A 92 2.18 -7.24 5.18
N SER A 93 2.75 -6.11 4.71
CA SER A 93 2.18 -4.77 4.88
C SER A 93 0.74 -4.72 4.37
N ILE A 94 0.53 -5.12 3.11
CA ILE A 94 -0.79 -5.08 2.47
C ILE A 94 -1.74 -6.08 3.12
N SER A 95 -1.28 -7.28 3.50
CA SER A 95 -2.15 -8.24 4.22
C SER A 95 -2.68 -7.64 5.53
N VAL A 96 -1.80 -7.09 6.38
CA VAL A 96 -2.20 -6.53 7.67
C VAL A 96 -3.04 -5.27 7.49
N TRP A 97 -2.71 -4.43 6.50
CA TRP A 97 -3.50 -3.27 6.13
C TRP A 97 -4.91 -3.68 5.68
N SER A 98 -5.04 -4.62 4.73
CA SER A 98 -6.33 -5.13 4.26
C SER A 98 -7.18 -5.75 5.36
N ILE A 99 -6.55 -6.49 6.30
CA ILE A 99 -7.23 -6.99 7.51
C ILE A 99 -7.73 -5.83 8.35
N SER A 100 -6.88 -4.81 8.59
CA SER A 100 -7.25 -3.63 9.36
C SER A 100 -8.46 -2.94 8.76
N ILE A 101 -8.49 -2.75 7.44
CA ILE A 101 -9.63 -2.13 6.76
C ILE A 101 -10.89 -2.97 6.91
N ALA A 102 -10.83 -4.27 6.66
CA ALA A 102 -11.98 -5.15 6.84
C ALA A 102 -12.49 -5.16 8.29
N LEU A 103 -11.61 -5.11 9.29
CA LEU A 103 -11.98 -5.09 10.72
C LEU A 103 -12.74 -3.84 11.14
N HIS A 104 -12.68 -2.73 10.39
CA HIS A 104 -13.54 -1.58 10.68
C HIS A 104 -15.02 -1.96 10.59
N SER A 105 -15.40 -2.94 9.76
CA SER A 105 -16.80 -3.36 9.61
C SER A 105 -17.43 -3.93 10.90
N VAL A 106 -16.61 -4.38 11.86
CA VAL A 106 -17.07 -5.00 13.12
C VAL A 106 -16.77 -4.12 14.34
N THR A 107 -16.35 -2.87 14.15
CA THR A 107 -16.15 -1.93 15.26
C THR A 107 -17.47 -1.32 15.70
N HIS A 108 -17.64 -1.14 17.01
CA HIS A 108 -18.87 -0.63 17.63
C HIS A 108 -18.63 0.48 18.66
N SER A 109 -17.37 0.81 18.93
CA SER A 109 -16.99 1.81 19.93
C SER A 109 -15.76 2.59 19.49
N MET A 110 -15.58 3.76 20.09
CA MET A 110 -14.45 4.62 19.75
C MET A 110 -13.09 3.96 19.98
N LEU A 111 -12.97 3.21 21.09
CA LEU A 111 -11.78 2.42 21.37
C LEU A 111 -11.51 1.38 20.28
N SER A 112 -12.53 0.64 19.84
CA SER A 112 -12.37 -0.37 18.78
C SER A 112 -11.94 0.27 17.45
N PHE A 113 -12.53 1.41 17.08
CA PHE A 113 -12.09 2.19 15.92
C PHE A 113 -10.64 2.66 16.08
N SER A 114 -10.25 3.19 17.23
CA SER A 114 -8.87 3.63 17.47
C SER A 114 -7.85 2.49 17.34
N LEU A 115 -8.15 1.30 17.89
CA LEU A 115 -7.26 0.14 17.80
C LEU A 115 -7.05 -0.31 16.35
N VAL A 116 -8.15 -0.41 15.58
CA VAL A 116 -8.07 -0.79 14.17
C VAL A 116 -7.37 0.29 13.34
N ARG A 117 -7.58 1.59 13.65
CA ARG A 117 -6.87 2.71 13.03
C ARG A 117 -5.37 2.73 13.35
N ALA A 118 -4.99 2.35 14.55
CA ALA A 118 -3.58 2.19 14.93
C ALA A 118 -2.93 1.04 14.14
N MET A 119 -3.60 -0.12 14.05
CA MET A 119 -3.12 -1.26 13.26
C MET A 119 -2.98 -0.91 11.78
N LEU A 120 -3.96 -0.19 11.24
CA LEU A 120 -3.95 0.34 9.89
C LEU A 120 -2.75 1.29 9.68
N GLY A 121 -2.55 2.24 10.59
CA GLY A 121 -1.45 3.20 10.54
C GLY A 121 -0.10 2.51 10.48
N ILE A 122 0.18 1.58 11.40
CA ILE A 122 1.43 0.81 11.40
C ILE A 122 1.59 0.10 10.05
N SER A 123 0.60 -0.69 9.63
CA SER A 123 0.74 -1.57 8.47
C SER A 123 0.85 -0.83 7.14
N GLU A 124 0.12 0.28 6.95
CA GLU A 124 0.22 1.12 5.76
C GLU A 124 1.57 1.84 5.63
N ALA A 125 2.32 2.00 6.73
CA ALA A 125 3.60 2.70 6.70
C ALA A 125 4.62 2.04 5.76
N GLY A 126 4.47 0.75 5.47
CA GLY A 126 5.31 0.02 4.53
C GLY A 126 5.13 0.39 3.05
N ALA A 127 4.02 1.03 2.67
CA ALA A 127 3.69 1.24 1.26
C ALA A 127 4.75 2.09 0.52
N TRP A 128 5.12 3.24 1.09
CA TRP A 128 6.08 4.16 0.47
C TRP A 128 7.53 3.66 0.49
N PRO A 129 8.09 3.21 1.64
CA PRO A 129 9.44 2.64 1.68
C PRO A 129 9.56 1.43 0.76
N GLY A 130 8.54 0.56 0.73
CA GLY A 130 8.49 -0.59 -0.17
C GLY A 130 8.52 -0.15 -1.64
N ALA A 131 7.69 0.82 -2.03
CA ALA A 131 7.60 1.30 -3.40
C ALA A 131 8.94 1.89 -3.88
N VAL A 132 9.59 2.69 -3.03
CA VAL A 132 10.92 3.27 -3.30
C VAL A 132 11.98 2.19 -3.42
N LYS A 133 11.95 1.19 -2.52
CA LYS A 133 12.90 0.08 -2.55
C LYS A 133 12.72 -0.80 -3.80
N ALA A 134 11.48 -1.13 -4.16
CA ALA A 134 11.19 -1.83 -5.41
C ALA A 134 11.64 -1.02 -6.64
N ASN A 135 11.39 0.28 -6.67
CA ASN A 135 11.89 1.13 -7.74
C ASN A 135 13.43 1.08 -7.84
N ALA A 136 14.12 1.13 -6.71
CA ALA A 136 15.58 1.04 -6.67
C ALA A 136 16.12 -0.33 -7.15
N GLU A 137 15.43 -1.42 -6.79
CA GLU A 137 15.81 -2.78 -7.21
C GLU A 137 15.60 -3.01 -8.71
N TRP A 138 14.50 -2.52 -9.28
CA TRP A 138 14.08 -2.87 -10.64
C TRP A 138 14.50 -1.91 -11.74
N PHE A 139 14.84 -0.65 -11.40
CA PHE A 139 15.17 0.38 -12.38
C PHE A 139 16.60 0.89 -12.28
N PRO A 140 17.27 1.15 -13.42
CA PRO A 140 18.53 1.87 -13.43
C PRO A 140 18.33 3.31 -12.95
N ALA A 141 19.36 3.91 -12.35
CA ALA A 141 19.27 5.23 -11.72
C ALA A 141 18.64 6.32 -12.61
N ARG A 142 18.87 6.28 -13.92
CA ARG A 142 18.32 7.23 -14.90
C ARG A 142 16.81 7.14 -15.10
N GLU A 143 16.20 5.98 -14.87
CA GLU A 143 14.77 5.73 -15.10
C GLU A 143 13.95 5.74 -13.80
N ARG A 144 14.60 5.68 -12.63
CA ARG A 144 13.92 5.65 -11.32
C ARG A 144 13.00 6.84 -11.09
N ALA A 145 13.35 8.02 -11.58
CA ALA A 145 12.50 9.21 -11.46
C ALA A 145 11.17 9.05 -12.21
N LEU A 146 11.21 8.47 -13.42
CA LEU A 146 10.01 8.21 -14.22
C LEU A 146 9.14 7.13 -13.55
N ALA A 147 9.75 6.03 -13.12
CA ALA A 147 9.06 5.00 -12.36
C ALA A 147 8.41 5.55 -11.07
N GLN A 148 9.08 6.48 -10.40
CA GLN A 148 8.53 7.17 -9.23
C GLN A 148 7.33 8.06 -9.58
N GLY A 149 7.42 8.77 -10.72
CA GLY A 149 6.29 9.53 -11.27
C GLY A 149 5.06 8.66 -11.52
N VAL A 150 5.24 7.44 -12.08
CA VAL A 150 4.13 6.53 -12.37
C VAL A 150 3.39 6.10 -11.11
N PHE A 151 4.08 5.68 -10.05
CA PHE A 151 3.36 5.27 -8.83
C PHE A 151 2.81 6.46 -8.05
N ASN A 152 3.46 7.64 -8.10
CA ASN A 152 2.90 8.89 -7.57
C ASN A 152 1.61 9.29 -8.30
N ALA A 153 1.50 9.07 -9.61
CA ALA A 153 0.25 9.28 -10.33
C ALA A 153 -0.88 8.39 -9.78
N GLY A 154 -0.55 7.17 -9.33
CA GLY A 154 -1.47 6.29 -8.61
C GLY A 154 -2.05 6.93 -7.34
N ALA A 155 -1.25 7.65 -6.55
CA ALA A 155 -1.73 8.41 -5.39
C ALA A 155 -2.74 9.50 -5.79
N SER A 156 -2.42 10.29 -6.82
CA SER A 156 -3.33 11.33 -7.33
C SER A 156 -4.64 10.76 -7.86
N ILE A 157 -4.56 9.69 -8.65
CA ILE A 157 -5.75 8.98 -9.17
C ILE A 157 -6.58 8.45 -8.01
N GLY A 158 -5.95 7.76 -7.05
CA GLY A 158 -6.60 7.22 -5.86
C GLY A 158 -7.34 8.29 -5.06
N ALA A 159 -6.70 9.44 -4.83
CA ALA A 159 -7.32 10.57 -4.15
C ALA A 159 -8.60 11.04 -4.87
N ILE A 160 -8.56 11.17 -6.19
CA ILE A 160 -9.70 11.62 -7.01
C ILE A 160 -10.84 10.60 -7.02
N VAL A 161 -10.52 9.32 -7.25
CA VAL A 161 -11.55 8.27 -7.43
C VAL A 161 -12.12 7.76 -6.12
N SER A 162 -11.42 7.92 -5.00
CA SER A 162 -11.80 7.38 -3.69
C SER A 162 -13.22 7.81 -3.28
N ALA A 163 -13.51 9.11 -3.24
CA ALA A 163 -14.80 9.62 -2.79
C ALA A 163 -15.99 9.08 -3.60
N PRO A 164 -16.04 9.18 -4.94
CA PRO A 164 -17.15 8.62 -5.71
C PRO A 164 -17.22 7.08 -5.62
N ALA A 165 -16.09 6.38 -5.59
CA ALA A 165 -16.07 4.92 -5.45
C ALA A 165 -16.67 4.47 -4.11
N ILE A 166 -16.20 5.05 -3.01
CA ILE A 166 -16.69 4.71 -1.66
C ILE A 166 -18.15 5.09 -1.49
N ALA A 167 -18.58 6.26 -1.99
CA ALA A 167 -19.98 6.66 -1.95
C ALA A 167 -20.87 5.69 -2.72
N GLY A 168 -20.46 5.26 -3.91
CA GLY A 168 -21.19 4.26 -4.71
C GLY A 168 -21.30 2.91 -3.99
N LEU A 169 -20.21 2.42 -3.41
CA LEU A 169 -20.20 1.17 -2.63
C LEU A 169 -21.08 1.27 -1.39
N TYR A 170 -21.01 2.39 -0.68
CA TYR A 170 -21.81 2.65 0.50
C TYR A 170 -23.32 2.59 0.21
N LEU A 171 -23.77 3.15 -0.91
CA LEU A 171 -25.19 3.11 -1.29
C LEU A 171 -25.72 1.68 -1.51
N TRP A 172 -24.86 0.74 -1.88
CA TRP A 172 -25.25 -0.63 -2.21
C TRP A 172 -25.04 -1.59 -1.04
N LEU A 173 -23.97 -1.40 -0.27
CA LEU A 173 -23.48 -2.34 0.73
C LEU A 173 -23.52 -1.80 2.17
N GLY A 174 -23.85 -0.51 2.34
CA GLY A 174 -23.62 0.20 3.58
C GLY A 174 -22.13 0.33 3.92
N TRP A 175 -21.85 0.92 5.09
CA TRP A 175 -20.47 1.21 5.49
C TRP A 175 -19.69 -0.07 5.87
N ARG A 176 -20.35 -1.03 6.52
CA ARG A 176 -19.73 -2.31 6.90
C ARG A 176 -19.31 -3.12 5.69
N GLY A 177 -20.22 -3.30 4.72
CA GLY A 177 -19.93 -4.03 3.49
C GLY A 177 -18.87 -3.33 2.63
N THR A 178 -18.87 -1.99 2.62
CA THR A 178 -17.82 -1.20 1.94
C THR A 178 -16.44 -1.49 2.52
N PHE A 179 -16.25 -1.48 3.84
CA PHE A 179 -14.96 -1.82 4.45
C PHE A 179 -14.50 -3.25 4.15
N VAL A 180 -15.41 -4.22 4.19
CA VAL A 180 -15.09 -5.62 3.85
C VAL A 180 -14.62 -5.73 2.40
N LEU A 181 -15.36 -5.12 1.46
CA LEU A 181 -15.04 -5.20 0.03
C LEU A 181 -13.71 -4.50 -0.28
N VAL A 182 -13.51 -3.30 0.26
CA VAL A 182 -12.27 -2.53 0.06
C VAL A 182 -11.07 -3.30 0.63
N GLY A 183 -11.20 -3.87 1.82
CA GLY A 183 -10.17 -4.76 2.38
C GLY A 183 -9.90 -5.99 1.49
N ALA A 184 -10.94 -6.60 0.93
CA ALA A 184 -10.79 -7.74 0.02
C ALA A 184 -10.05 -7.38 -1.28
N ILE A 185 -10.22 -6.16 -1.81
CA ILE A 185 -9.50 -5.69 -3.00
C ILE A 185 -7.98 -5.68 -2.77
N GLY A 186 -7.52 -5.29 -1.58
CA GLY A 186 -6.10 -5.35 -1.24
C GLY A 186 -5.55 -6.78 -1.22
N PHE A 187 -6.34 -7.75 -0.73
CA PHE A 187 -5.98 -9.17 -0.84
C PHE A 187 -5.93 -9.68 -2.28
N LEU A 188 -6.86 -9.25 -3.13
CA LEU A 188 -6.83 -9.61 -4.56
C LEU A 188 -5.56 -9.08 -5.23
N TRP A 189 -5.08 -7.90 -4.85
CA TRP A 189 -3.84 -7.34 -5.36
C TRP A 189 -2.60 -8.15 -4.96
N LEU A 190 -2.61 -8.85 -3.82
CA LEU A 190 -1.49 -9.70 -3.40
C LEU A 190 -1.20 -10.84 -4.37
N LEU A 191 -2.22 -11.33 -5.09
CA LEU A 191 -2.07 -12.43 -6.04
C LEU A 191 -1.05 -12.07 -7.12
N PRO A 192 -1.26 -11.08 -8.00
CA PRO A 192 -0.29 -10.73 -9.03
C PRO A 192 1.06 -10.32 -8.44
N TRP A 193 1.09 -9.62 -7.30
CA TRP A 193 2.36 -9.26 -6.65
C TRP A 193 3.22 -10.47 -6.28
N LEU A 194 2.63 -11.44 -5.58
CA LEU A 194 3.33 -12.63 -5.13
C LEU A 194 3.77 -13.54 -6.28
N PHE A 195 3.09 -13.51 -7.44
CA PHE A 195 3.49 -14.27 -8.62
C PHE A 195 4.55 -13.56 -9.45
N VAL A 196 4.36 -12.27 -9.78
CA VAL A 196 5.24 -11.50 -10.67
C VAL A 196 6.59 -11.18 -10.03
N TYR A 197 6.61 -10.89 -8.73
CA TYR A 197 7.83 -10.54 -7.99
C TYR A 197 8.68 -11.76 -7.59
N ARG A 198 8.33 -13.00 -7.99
CA ARG A 198 9.03 -14.23 -7.56
C ARG A 198 10.52 -14.26 -7.88
N ALA A 199 10.89 -13.71 -9.03
CA ALA A 199 12.27 -13.57 -9.41
C ALA A 199 12.68 -12.13 -9.11
N GLY A 200 13.74 -11.94 -8.30
CA GLY A 200 14.42 -10.66 -8.27
C GLY A 200 14.93 -10.30 -9.68
N PRO A 201 15.35 -9.05 -9.91
CA PRO A 201 15.87 -8.63 -11.21
C PRO A 201 16.99 -9.56 -11.74
N ASP A 202 17.76 -10.20 -10.85
CA ASP A 202 18.84 -11.13 -11.21
C ASP A 202 18.40 -12.58 -11.50
N LYS A 203 17.13 -12.94 -11.23
CA LYS A 203 16.60 -14.31 -11.36
C LYS A 203 15.43 -14.41 -12.34
N HIS A 204 15.08 -13.33 -13.05
CA HIS A 204 14.04 -13.38 -14.09
C HIS A 204 14.63 -13.90 -15.39
N PRO A 205 13.99 -14.89 -16.06
CA PRO A 205 14.45 -15.42 -17.34
C PRO A 205 14.23 -14.49 -18.54
#